data_AF-A0A0B7GTD1-F1
#
_entry.id   AF-A0A0B7GTD1-F1
#
_cell.length_a   1.000
_cell.length_b   1.000
_cell.length_c   1.000
_cell.angle_alpha   90.00
_cell.angle_beta   90.00
_cell.angle_gamma   90.00
#
_symmetry.space_group_name_H-M   'P 1'
#
loop_
_entity.id
_entity.type
_entity.pdbx_description
1 polymer ?
#
loop_
_entity_poly.entity_id
_entity_poly.type
_entity_poly.pdbx_seq_one_letter_code
_entity_poly.pdbx_strand_id
1 'polypeptide(L)'
;MVAVTTDTEGRASQLALIRGKMRQIEKVIAALNGVSTSVEDVLGGDGPIAEGYHLSGKPYSSMTDSENDIRTAAQTAFNSQRTSVIADLNEKYRALQAEAQSLL
;
A
#
# COMPACT_ATOMS: atom_id res chain seq x y z
N MET A 1 29.36 40.73 -11.19
CA MET A 1 28.41 40.37 -10.11
C MET A 1 27.23 39.55 -10.69
N VAL A 2 27.51 38.48 -11.44
CA VAL A 2 26.48 37.71 -12.19
C VAL A 2 26.41 36.24 -11.75
N ALA A 3 27.45 35.72 -11.10
CA ALA A 3 27.50 34.30 -10.70
C ALA A 3 26.58 33.93 -9.51
N VAL A 4 26.23 34.90 -8.66
CA VAL A 4 25.43 34.64 -7.44
C VAL A 4 23.94 34.46 -7.76
N THR A 5 23.44 35.13 -8.80
CA THR A 5 22.02 35.10 -9.19
C THR A 5 21.63 33.82 -9.94
N THR A 6 22.51 33.28 -10.78
CA THR A 6 22.25 32.04 -11.52
C THR A 6 22.26 30.80 -10.62
N ASP A 7 23.14 30.77 -9.62
CA ASP A 7 23.23 29.67 -8.65
C ASP A 7 21.99 29.65 -7.72
N THR A 8 21.47 30.82 -7.37
CA THR A 8 20.24 30.95 -6.57
C THR A 8 18.97 30.58 -7.36
N GLU A 9 18.87 30.94 -8.63
CA GLU A 9 17.77 30.51 -9.51
C GLU A 9 17.76 29.00 -9.78
N GLY A 10 18.95 28.39 -9.94
CA GLY A 10 19.11 26.95 -10.09
C GLY A 10 18.67 26.17 -8.83
N ARG A 11 19.11 26.61 -7.65
CA ARG A 11 18.70 26.03 -6.36
C ARG A 11 17.19 26.15 -6.11
N ALA A 12 16.60 27.31 -6.41
CA ALA A 12 15.17 27.53 -6.26
C ALA A 12 14.33 26.57 -7.15
N SER A 13 14.79 26.35 -8.39
CA SER A 13 14.16 25.43 -9.33
C SER A 13 14.25 23.97 -8.87
N GLN A 14 15.41 23.56 -8.33
CA GLN A 14 15.59 22.22 -7.76
C GLN A 14 14.72 22.01 -6.51
N LEU A 15 14.62 23.01 -5.63
CA LEU A 15 13.77 22.95 -4.44
C LEU A 15 12.28 22.80 -4.81
N ALA A 16 11.83 23.50 -5.86
CA ALA A 16 10.46 23.38 -6.37
C ALA A 16 10.17 21.95 -6.90
N LEU A 17 11.12 21.35 -7.62
CA LEU A 17 11.06 19.97 -8.11
C LEU A 17 10.98 18.96 -6.96
N ILE A 18 11.83 19.09 -5.95
CA ILE A 18 11.84 18.22 -4.77
C ILE A 18 10.51 18.31 -4.02
N ARG A 19 10.02 19.54 -3.77
CA ARG A 19 8.71 19.76 -3.14
C ARG A 19 7.56 19.17 -3.96
N GLY A 20 7.64 19.23 -5.29
CA GLY A 20 6.67 18.60 -6.18
C GLY A 20 6.63 17.07 -6.01
N LYS A 21 7.79 16.42 -5.98
CA LYS A 21 7.92 14.98 -5.74
C LYS A 21 7.41 14.58 -4.35
N MET A 22 7.74 15.35 -3.32
CA MET A 22 7.26 15.11 -1.94
C MET A 22 5.72 15.13 -1.86
N ARG A 23 5.06 16.12 -2.48
CA ARG A 23 3.58 16.16 -2.54
C ARG A 23 2.97 14.97 -3.28
N GLN A 24 3.63 14.47 -4.32
CA GLN A 24 3.17 13.27 -5.02
C GLN A 24 3.25 12.04 -4.12
N ILE A 25 4.34 11.89 -3.36
CA ILE A 25 4.51 10.81 -2.39
C ILE A 25 3.42 10.88 -1.30
N GLU A 26 3.16 12.06 -0.73
CA GLU A 26 2.10 12.25 0.26
C GLU A 26 0.72 11.83 -0.26
N LYS A 27 0.38 12.19 -1.51
CA LYS A 27 -0.87 11.78 -2.16
C LYS A 27 -0.97 10.25 -2.30
N VAL A 28 0.13 9.59 -2.68
CA VAL A 28 0.15 8.13 -2.84
C VAL A 28 0.01 7.43 -1.48
N ILE A 29 0.71 7.91 -0.45
CA ILE A 29 0.57 7.37 0.91
C ILE A 29 -0.87 7.54 1.42
N ALA A 30 -1.47 8.72 1.23
CA ALA A 30 -2.86 8.97 1.61
C ALA A 30 -3.84 8.06 0.87
N ALA A 31 -3.64 7.85 -0.44
CA ALA A 31 -4.44 6.93 -1.23
C ALA A 31 -4.30 5.48 -0.72
N LEU A 32 -3.08 5.01 -0.45
CA LEU A 32 -2.84 3.66 0.07
C LEU A 32 -3.45 3.44 1.45
N ASN A 33 -3.38 4.43 2.34
CA ASN A 33 -4.03 4.37 3.66
C ASN A 33 -5.56 4.38 3.57
N GLY A 34 -6.13 5.02 2.54
CA GLY A 34 -7.57 5.03 2.28
C GLY A 34 -8.12 3.73 1.69
N VAL A 35 -7.27 2.83 1.18
CA VAL A 35 -7.70 1.54 0.65
C VAL A 35 -7.89 0.54 1.79
N SER A 36 -9.15 0.25 2.10
CA SER A 36 -9.57 -0.90 2.89
C SER A 36 -10.06 -1.99 1.95
N THR A 37 -9.36 -3.11 1.90
CA THR A 37 -9.76 -4.29 1.12
C THR A 37 -10.45 -5.27 2.06
N SER A 38 -11.76 -5.41 1.92
CA SER A 38 -12.55 -6.46 2.57
C SER A 38 -12.84 -7.53 1.53
N VAL A 39 -12.54 -8.79 1.84
CA VAL A 39 -12.91 -9.93 0.99
C VAL A 39 -14.21 -10.49 1.58
N GLU A 40 -15.33 -10.16 0.97
CA GLU A 40 -16.66 -10.63 1.37
C GLU A 40 -16.97 -12.00 0.75
N ASP A 41 -17.56 -12.90 1.54
CA ASP A 41 -18.15 -14.13 1.02
C ASP A 41 -19.47 -13.81 0.35
N VAL A 42 -19.55 -13.96 -0.97
CA VAL A 42 -20.84 -14.06 -1.66
C VAL A 42 -21.22 -15.54 -1.70
N LEU A 43 -21.68 -16.08 -0.57
CA LEU A 43 -22.31 -17.40 -0.55
C LEU A 43 -23.70 -17.27 -1.18
N GLY A 44 -23.79 -17.65 -2.45
CA GLY A 44 -25.06 -17.83 -3.14
C GLY A 44 -25.75 -19.10 -2.67
N GLY A 45 -26.73 -18.96 -1.77
CA GLY A 45 -27.83 -19.93 -1.58
C GLY A 45 -27.66 -21.00 -0.50
N ASP A 46 -28.57 -20.94 0.47
CA ASP A 46 -29.18 -21.95 1.35
C ASP A 46 -28.34 -22.97 2.15
N GLY A 47 -28.31 -22.76 3.48
CA GLY A 47 -28.27 -23.80 4.52
C GLY A 47 -26.90 -24.47 4.80
N PRO A 48 -26.66 -24.98 6.03
CA PRO A 48 -25.35 -25.51 6.42
C PRO A 48 -25.12 -26.91 5.82
N ILE A 49 -24.68 -26.96 4.56
CA ILE A 49 -24.11 -28.17 3.93
C ILE A 49 -22.90 -28.68 4.76
N ALA A 50 -22.26 -27.77 5.49
CA ALA A 50 -21.08 -27.99 6.32
C ALA A 50 -21.21 -29.10 7.38
N GLU A 51 -22.39 -29.31 7.96
CA GLU A 51 -22.55 -30.22 9.11
C GLU A 51 -22.91 -31.66 8.71
N GLY A 52 -23.36 -31.91 7.47
CA GLY A 52 -23.92 -33.21 7.07
C GLY A 52 -23.29 -33.87 5.83
N TYR A 53 -22.61 -33.12 4.98
CA TYR A 53 -22.19 -33.60 3.65
C TYR A 53 -20.69 -33.76 3.51
N HIS A 54 -20.28 -34.79 2.76
CA HIS A 54 -18.89 -35.04 2.40
C HIS A 54 -18.72 -34.79 0.91
N LEU A 55 -17.81 -33.89 0.52
CA LEU A 55 -17.39 -33.71 -0.87
C LEU A 55 -16.13 -34.52 -1.12
N SER A 56 -16.15 -35.41 -2.13
CA SER A 56 -15.01 -36.27 -2.50
C SER A 56 -14.39 -37.03 -1.31
N GLY A 57 -15.24 -37.51 -0.39
CA GLY A 57 -14.81 -38.29 0.78
C GLY A 57 -14.22 -37.47 1.93
N LYS A 58 -14.23 -36.13 1.86
CA LYS A 58 -13.82 -35.25 2.97
C LYS A 58 -15.03 -34.49 3.52
N PRO A 59 -15.11 -34.29 4.86
CA PRO A 59 -16.16 -33.46 5.46
C PRO A 59 -16.14 -32.05 4.87
N TYR A 60 -17.30 -31.52 4.51
CA TYR A 60 -17.41 -30.17 3.93
C TYR A 60 -16.79 -29.09 4.83
N SER A 61 -16.89 -29.24 6.16
CA SER A 61 -16.24 -28.38 7.16
C SER A 61 -14.72 -28.23 6.97
N SER A 62 -14.03 -29.30 6.53
CA SER A 62 -12.58 -29.25 6.26
C SER A 62 -12.20 -28.48 4.99
N MET A 63 -13.17 -28.25 4.10
CA MET A 63 -12.97 -27.43 2.90
C MET A 63 -13.28 -25.95 3.17
N THR A 64 -14.22 -25.64 4.07
CA THR A 64 -14.50 -24.25 4.52
C THR A 64 -13.32 -23.63 5.29
N ASP A 65 -12.56 -24.43 6.05
CA ASP A 65 -11.33 -23.95 6.69
C ASP A 65 -10.28 -23.53 5.64
N SER A 66 -10.21 -24.25 4.51
CA SER A 66 -9.28 -23.94 3.42
C SER A 66 -9.65 -22.64 2.70
N GLU A 67 -10.93 -22.34 2.52
CA GLU A 67 -11.39 -21.08 1.90
C GLU A 67 -11.14 -19.89 2.82
N ASN A 68 -11.34 -20.06 4.13
CA ASN A 68 -11.05 -19.02 5.12
C ASN A 68 -9.53 -18.76 5.25
N ASP A 69 -8.72 -19.81 5.15
CA ASP A 69 -7.26 -19.70 5.12
C ASP A 69 -6.77 -18.95 3.87
N ILE A 70 -7.33 -19.26 2.69
CA ILE A 70 -7.00 -18.55 1.44
C ILE A 70 -7.35 -17.06 1.55
N ARG A 71 -8.53 -16.74 2.09
CA ARG A 71 -8.97 -15.36 2.32
C ARG A 71 -8.02 -14.62 3.26
N THR A 72 -7.71 -15.23 4.40
CA THR A 72 -6.81 -14.65 5.41
C THR A 72 -5.41 -14.45 4.85
N ALA A 73 -4.90 -15.43 4.09
CA ALA A 73 -3.61 -15.33 3.43
C ALA A 73 -3.57 -14.22 2.38
N ALA A 74 -4.60 -14.08 1.55
CA ALA A 74 -4.70 -13.01 0.55
C ALA A 74 -4.76 -11.63 1.20
N GLN A 75 -5.56 -11.48 2.27
CA GLN A 75 -5.67 -10.23 3.01
C GLN A 75 -4.34 -9.87 3.71
N THR A 76 -3.66 -10.88 4.28
CA THR A 76 -2.35 -10.71 4.92
C THR A 76 -1.28 -10.32 3.90
N ALA A 77 -1.25 -10.96 2.74
CA ALA A 77 -0.30 -10.65 1.68
C ALA A 77 -0.50 -9.23 1.14
N PHE A 78 -1.75 -8.83 0.89
CA PHE A 78 -2.08 -7.48 0.47
C PHE A 78 -1.67 -6.43 1.50
N ASN A 79 -2.03 -6.64 2.77
CA ASN A 79 -1.69 -5.71 3.85
C ASN A 79 -0.18 -5.60 4.09
N SER A 80 0.54 -6.72 3.97
CA SER A 80 2.01 -6.75 4.06
C SER A 80 2.64 -5.93 2.92
N GLN A 81 2.18 -6.15 1.68
CA GLN A 81 2.68 -5.41 0.51
C GLN A 81 2.37 -3.91 0.63
N ARG A 82 1.15 -3.55 1.06
CA ARG A 82 0.76 -2.15 1.30
C ARG A 82 1.67 -1.49 2.33
N THR A 83 1.95 -2.18 3.44
CA THR A 83 2.82 -1.68 4.51
C THR A 83 4.25 -1.49 4.01
N SER A 84 4.77 -2.44 3.23
CA SER A 84 6.10 -2.32 2.61
C SER A 84 6.20 -1.13 1.68
N VAL A 85 5.21 -0.94 0.78
CA VAL A 85 5.21 0.19 -0.15
C VAL A 85 5.14 1.53 0.58
N ILE A 86 4.35 1.62 1.66
CA ILE A 86 4.30 2.82 2.51
C ILE A 86 5.66 3.07 3.18
N ALA A 87 6.36 2.03 3.65
CA ALA A 87 7.68 2.16 4.24
C ALA A 87 8.70 2.71 3.21
N ASP A 88 8.76 2.13 2.01
CA ASP A 88 9.65 2.57 0.94
C ASP A 88 9.39 4.04 0.51
N LEU A 89 8.10 4.42 0.44
CA LEU A 89 7.70 5.79 0.12
C LEU A 89 8.13 6.77 1.22
N ASN A 90 8.01 6.39 2.49
CA ASN A 90 8.47 7.21 3.61
C ASN A 90 10.00 7.36 3.62
N GLU A 91 10.74 6.32 3.29
CA GLU A 91 12.20 6.41 3.15
C GLU A 91 12.59 7.39 2.04
N LYS A 92 11.97 7.28 0.86
CA LYS A 92 12.19 8.23 -0.25
C LYS A 92 11.80 9.66 0.11
N TYR A 93 10.72 9.84 0.86
CA TYR A 93 10.31 11.15 1.35
C TYR A 93 11.38 11.78 2.25
N ARG A 94 11.95 11.01 3.19
CA ARG A 94 13.02 11.47 4.08
C ARG A 94 14.30 11.81 3.31
N ALA A 95 14.66 11.00 2.30
CA ALA A 95 15.80 11.29 1.44
C ALA A 95 15.62 12.63 0.69
N LEU A 96 14.44 12.86 0.11
CA LEU A 96 14.11 14.14 -0.54
C LEU A 96 14.09 15.32 0.45
N GLN A 97 13.67 15.10 1.69
CA GLN A 97 13.70 16.13 2.73
C GLN A 97 15.14 16.52 3.10
N ALA A 98 16.05 15.54 3.21
CA ALA A 98 17.48 15.79 3.43
C ALA A 98 18.12 16.51 2.23
N GLU A 99 17.78 16.11 1.00
CA GLU A 99 18.22 16.80 -0.22
C GLU A 99 17.75 18.25 -0.25
N ALA A 100 16.49 18.53 0.08
CA ALA A 100 15.97 19.89 0.18
C ALA A 100 16.70 20.73 1.25
N GLN A 101 17.06 20.14 2.39
CA GLN A 101 17.82 20.82 3.44
C GLN A 101 19.23 21.18 3.00
N SER A 102 19.86 20.35 2.15
CA SER A 102 21.20 20.64 1.61
C SER A 102 21.23 21.78 0.58
N LEU A 103 20.05 22.16 0.05
CA LEU A 103 19.89 23.20 -0.96
C LEU A 103 19.41 24.55 -0.39
N LEU A 104 19.11 24.60 0.92
CA LEU A 104 18.77 25.81 1.68
C LEU A 104 20.02 26.46 2.26
#